data_AF-A0QUC7-F1
#
_entry.id   AF-A0QUC7-F1
#
_cell.length_a   1.000
_cell.length_b   1.000
_cell.length_c   1.000
_cell.angle_alpha   90.00
_cell.angle_beta   90.00
_cell.angle_gamma   90.00
#
_symmetry.space_group_name_H-M   'P 1'
#
loop_
_entity.id
_entity.type
_entity.pdbx_description
1 polymer ?
#
loop_
_entity_poly.entity_id
_entity_poly.type
_entity_poly.pdbx_seq_one_letter_code
_entity_poly.pdbx_strand_id
1 'polypeptide(L)' 'MTEHDELARRQEALVKALVADGPVPEGFDPGAVAAAGIVCRHKRDAHAQSG' A
#
# COMPACT_ATOMS: atom_id res chain seq x y z
N MET A 1 -23.00 -3.81 -5.71
CA MET A 1 -21.59 -3.41 -5.70
C MET A 1 -21.29 -2.96 -7.11
N THR A 2 -20.85 -1.73 -7.29
CA THR A 2 -20.51 -1.19 -8.62
C THR A 2 -19.05 -1.47 -8.95
N GLU A 3 -18.67 -1.39 -10.23
CA GLU A 3 -17.26 -1.43 -10.67
C GLU A 3 -16.39 -0.44 -9.89
N HIS A 4 -16.96 0.73 -9.56
CA HIS A 4 -16.27 1.75 -8.78
C HIS A 4 -15.98 1.30 -7.34
N ASP A 5 -16.94 0.62 -6.70
CA ASP A 5 -16.77 0.09 -5.34
C ASP A 5 -15.68 -1.00 -5.30
N GLU A 6 -15.59 -1.81 -6.35
CA GLU A 6 -14.56 -2.84 -6.48
C GLU A 6 -13.17 -2.25 -6.70
N LEU A 7 -13.07 -1.24 -7.56
CA LEU A 7 -11.83 -0.51 -7.78
C LEU A 7 -11.35 0.17 -6.50
N ALA A 8 -12.24 0.88 -5.81
CA ALA A 8 -11.92 1.56 -4.56
C ALA A 8 -11.39 0.57 -3.51
N ARG A 9 -12.01 -0.61 -3.39
CA ARG A 9 -11.56 -1.66 -2.46
C ARG A 9 -10.18 -2.21 -2.82
N ARG A 10 -9.91 -2.46 -4.10
CA ARG A 10 -8.59 -2.92 -4.56
C ARG A 10 -7.51 -1.87 -4.33
N GLN A 11 -7.82 -0.60 -4.58
CA GLN A 11 -6.91 0.52 -4.30
C GLN A 11 -6.63 0.66 -2.81
N GLU A 12 -7.65 0.59 -1.96
CA GLU A 12 -7.48 0.60 -0.50
C GLU A 12 -6.55 -0.53 -0.04
N ALA A 13 -6.77 -1.75 -0.55
CA ALA A 13 -5.93 -2.90 -0.23
C ALA A 13 -4.46 -2.70 -0.67
N LEU A 14 -4.23 -2.15 -1.86
CA LEU A 14 -2.89 -1.81 -2.34
C LEU A 14 -2.21 -0.75 -1.46
N VAL A 15 -2.93 0.30 -1.09
CA VAL A 15 -2.42 1.36 -0.21
C VAL A 15 -2.04 0.79 1.16
N LYS A 16 -2.86 -0.10 1.72
CA LYS A 16 -2.55 -0.82 2.97
C LYS A 16 -1.30 -1.69 2.83
N ALA A 17 -1.13 -2.41 1.72
CA ALA A 17 0.09 -3.19 1.48
C ALA A 17 1.35 -2.31 1.47
N LEU A 18 1.31 -1.19 0.74
CA LEU A 18 2.44 -0.26 0.63
C LEU A 18 2.81 0.39 1.97
N VAL A 19 1.81 0.88 2.69
CA VAL A 19 2.03 1.69 3.90
C VAL A 19 2.22 0.80 5.12
N ALA A 20 1.42 -0.24 5.30
CA ALA A 20 1.39 -1.05 6.52
C ALA A 20 2.11 -2.41 6.39
N ASP A 21 2.75 -2.70 5.26
CA ASP A 21 3.34 -4.02 4.97
C ASP A 21 2.29 -5.15 5.03
N GLY A 22 1.08 -4.83 4.59
CA GLY A 22 -0.05 -5.77 4.52
C GLY A 22 0.00 -6.69 3.29
N PRO A 23 -0.95 -7.65 3.17
CA PRO A 23 -1.00 -8.59 2.06
C PRO A 23 -1.17 -7.89 0.71
N VAL A 24 -0.41 -8.34 -0.29
CA VAL A 24 -0.49 -7.81 -1.66
C VAL A 24 -1.76 -8.32 -2.35
N PRO A 25 -2.61 -7.43 -2.92
CA PRO A 25 -3.79 -7.86 -3.66
C PRO A 25 -3.44 -8.65 -4.92
N GLU A 26 -4.36 -9.52 -5.36
CA GLU A 26 -4.22 -10.23 -6.64
C GLU A 26 -3.97 -9.27 -7.82
N GLY A 27 -3.18 -9.71 -8.80
CA GLY A 27 -2.86 -8.93 -9.99
C GLY A 27 -1.73 -7.91 -9.82
N PHE A 28 -1.17 -7.76 -8.61
CA PHE A 28 0.04 -6.97 -8.36
C PHE A 28 1.26 -7.87 -8.17
N ASP A 29 2.41 -7.40 -8.65
CA ASP A 29 3.70 -8.06 -8.40
C ASP A 29 4.13 -7.83 -6.93
N PRO A 30 4.30 -8.88 -6.12
CA PRO A 30 4.73 -8.74 -4.74
C PRO A 30 6.11 -8.08 -4.60
N GLY A 31 7.03 -8.33 -5.55
CA GLY A 31 8.37 -7.75 -5.52
C GLY A 31 8.35 -6.22 -5.69
N ALA A 32 7.63 -5.75 -6.71
CA ALA A 32 7.44 -4.32 -6.95
C ALA A 32 6.73 -3.61 -5.77
N VAL A 33 5.69 -4.22 -5.19
CA VAL A 33 4.96 -3.62 -4.06
C VAL A 33 5.85 -3.55 -2.81
N ALA A 34 6.64 -4.58 -2.52
CA ALA A 34 7.60 -4.56 -1.42
C ALA A 34 8.65 -3.44 -1.59
N ALA A 35 9.22 -3.32 -2.79
CA ALA A 35 10.20 -2.27 -3.10
C ALA A 35 9.63 -0.86 -2.92
N ALA A 36 8.42 -0.61 -3.43
CA ALA A 36 7.73 0.67 -3.25
C ALA A 36 7.36 0.93 -1.77
N GLY A 37 6.92 -0.12 -1.06
CA GLY A 37 6.55 -0.05 0.36
C GLY A 37 7.70 0.38 1.27
N ILE A 38 8.95 0.01 0.95
CA ILE A 38 10.14 0.48 1.69
C ILE A 38 10.21 2.01 1.70
N VAL A 39 10.01 2.66 0.55
CA VAL A 39 10.05 4.12 0.44
C VAL A 39 8.87 4.76 1.19
N CYS A 40 7.67 4.20 1.04
CA CYS A 40 6.47 4.68 1.73
C CYS A 40 6.64 4.67 3.26
N ARG A 41 7.16 3.57 3.80
CA ARG A 41 7.38 3.42 5.25
C ARG A 41 8.50 4.32 5.74
N HIS A 42 9.63 4.38 5.03
CA HIS A 42 10.74 5.26 5.38
C HIS A 42 10.28 6.73 5.51
N LYS A 43 9.49 7.21 4.54
CA LYS A 43 8.93 8.57 4.59
C LYS A 43 8.01 8.75 5.80
N ARG A 44 7.10 7.81 6.06
CA ARG A 44 6.18 7.89 7.21
C ARG A 44 6.95 7.96 8.53
N ASP A 45 7.94 7.11 8.70
CA ASP A 45 8.67 6.99 9.96
C ASP A 45 9.56 8.22 10.19
N ALA A 46 10.12 8.81 9.14
CA ALA A 46 10.83 10.10 9.21
C ALA A 46 9.94 11.25 9.70
N HIS A 47 8.67 11.29 9.25
CA HIS A 47 7.71 12.27 9.76
C HIS A 47 7.27 11.97 11.19
N ALA A 48 7.17 10.69 11.59
CA ALA A 48 6.80 10.29 12.95
C ALA A 48 7.87 10.64 14.00
N GLN A 49 9.14 10.71 13.60
CA GLN A 49 10.27 11.07 14.49
C GLN A 49 10.46 12.59 14.66
N SER A 50 9.72 13.40 13.89
CA SER A 50 9.83 14.86 13.90
C SER A 50 8.74 15.56 14.72
N GLY A 51 7.87 14.81 15.40
CA GLY A 51 6.81 15.32 16.29
C GLY A 51 7.03 14.88 17.72
#